data_AF-A0A4Y2LWH1-F1
#
_entry.id   AF-A0A4Y2LWH1-F1
#
_cell.length_a   1.000
_cell.length_b   1.000
_cell.length_c   1.000
_cell.angle_alpha   90.00
_cell.angle_beta   90.00
_cell.angle_gamma   90.00
#
_symmetry.space_group_name_H-M   'P 1'
#
loop_
_entity.id
_entity.type
_entity.pdbx_description
1 polymer ?
#
loop_
_entity_poly.entity_id
_entity_poly.type
_entity_poly.pdbx_seq_one_letter_code
_entity_poly.pdbx_strand_id
1 'polypeptide(L)'
;MQLRYQRWAKHLDLVKKCKIPRRILRGSAEKATSHIFTDASTYGYAFCAFLRCEEEEEVKVSLVLAKARVASVNRPTIPRLELLGAAIGAEVCPQYKRWEDVATAAPSSWKLDF
;
A
#
# COMPACT_ATOMS: atom_id res chain seq x y z
N MET A 1 -4.35 17.43 23.39
CA MET A 1 -3.86 16.18 22.75
C MET A 1 -4.87 15.03 22.87
N GLN A 2 -5.44 14.78 24.06
CA GLN A 2 -6.43 13.70 24.31
C GLN A 2 -7.67 13.72 23.41
N LEU A 3 -8.32 14.87 23.21
CA LEU A 3 -9.53 14.94 22.37
C LEU A 3 -9.27 14.56 20.90
N ARG A 4 -8.10 14.89 20.36
CA ARG A 4 -7.73 14.56 18.96
C ARG A 4 -7.46 13.06 18.80
N TYR A 5 -6.76 12.47 19.75
CA TYR A 5 -6.54 11.03 19.80
C TYR A 5 -7.85 10.26 19.95
N GLN A 6 -8.73 10.67 20.86
CA GLN A 6 -10.04 10.04 21.06
C GLN A 6 -10.91 10.11 19.80
N ARG A 7 -10.90 11.24 19.07
CA ARG A 7 -11.58 11.34 17.76
C ARG A 7 -10.97 10.39 16.73
N TRP A 8 -9.65 10.33 16.62
CA TRP A 8 -8.98 9.38 15.72
C TRP A 8 -9.30 7.92 16.09
N ALA A 9 -9.29 7.58 17.37
CA ALA A 9 -9.57 6.24 17.86
C ALA A 9 -10.99 5.79 17.52
N LYS A 10 -11.97 6.70 17.52
CA LYS A 10 -13.33 6.41 17.04
C LYS A 10 -13.39 5.99 15.56
N HIS A 11 -12.45 6.44 14.73
CA HIS A 11 -12.36 6.00 13.34
C HIS A 11 -11.84 4.56 13.19
N LEU A 12 -11.27 3.94 14.23
CA LEU A 12 -10.86 2.53 14.17
C LEU A 12 -12.06 1.60 13.93
N ASP A 13 -13.27 1.99 14.28
CA ASP A 13 -14.48 1.24 13.95
C ASP A 13 -14.73 1.17 12.43
N LEU A 14 -14.19 2.11 11.64
CA LEU A 14 -14.25 2.03 10.18
C LEU A 14 -13.34 0.91 9.64
N VAL A 15 -12.23 0.61 10.32
CA VAL A 15 -11.33 -0.49 9.94
C VAL A 15 -12.07 -1.83 10.02
N LYS A 16 -12.93 -2.02 11.04
CA LYS A 16 -13.78 -3.22 11.16
C LYS A 16 -14.74 -3.39 9.97
N LYS A 17 -15.13 -2.29 9.32
CA LYS A 17 -16.00 -2.29 8.15
C LYS A 17 -15.22 -2.44 6.84
N CYS A 18 -13.91 -2.27 6.86
CA CYS A 18 -13.05 -2.44 5.70
C CYS A 18 -12.97 -3.93 5.34
N LYS A 19 -13.41 -4.28 4.12
CA LYS A 19 -13.27 -5.63 3.57
C LYS A 19 -12.22 -5.61 2.47
N ILE A 20 -11.14 -6.37 2.65
CA ILE A 20 -10.10 -6.55 1.64
C ILE A 20 -10.38 -7.87 0.92
N PRO A 21 -10.63 -7.88 -0.40
CA PRO A 21 -10.85 -9.11 -1.14
C PRO A 21 -9.57 -9.95 -1.15
N ARG A 22 -9.69 -11.25 -0.83
CA ARG A 22 -8.55 -12.19 -0.87
C ARG A 22 -7.94 -12.33 -2.27
N ARG A 23 -8.76 -12.14 -3.31
CA ARG A 23 -8.34 -12.19 -4.71
C ARG A 23 -8.52 -10.82 -5.34
N ILE A 24 -7.41 -10.22 -5.72
CA ILE A 24 -7.31 -8.88 -6.30
C ILE A 24 -7.54 -8.94 -7.83
N LEU A 25 -6.95 -9.93 -8.49
CA LEU A 25 -7.09 -10.18 -9.92
C LEU A 25 -8.23 -11.15 -10.22
N ARG A 26 -9.23 -10.75 -11.04
CA ARG A 26 -10.18 -11.70 -11.62
C ARG A 26 -10.00 -11.91 -13.13
N GLY A 27 -9.24 -11.05 -13.83
CA GLY A 27 -8.92 -11.15 -15.26
C GLY A 27 -7.46 -11.49 -15.59
N SER A 28 -7.07 -11.29 -16.86
CA SER A 28 -5.71 -11.54 -17.35
C SER A 28 -4.70 -10.51 -16.81
N ALA A 29 -3.58 -11.01 -16.28
CA ALA A 29 -2.47 -10.18 -15.80
C ALA A 29 -1.77 -9.39 -16.92
N GLU A 30 -1.99 -9.77 -18.18
CA GLU A 30 -1.32 -9.17 -19.35
C GLU A 30 -1.67 -7.69 -19.56
N LYS A 31 -2.85 -7.25 -19.09
CA LYS A 31 -3.29 -5.84 -19.15
C LYS A 31 -3.22 -5.12 -17.80
N ALA A 32 -2.56 -5.72 -16.80
CA ALA A 32 -2.50 -5.15 -15.46
C ALA A 32 -1.36 -4.11 -15.33
N THR A 33 -1.69 -2.91 -14.88
CA THR A 33 -0.73 -1.83 -14.59
C THR A 33 -0.67 -1.54 -13.10
N SER A 34 0.55 -1.44 -12.56
CA SER A 34 0.78 -1.05 -11.16
C SER A 34 1.03 0.45 -11.07
N HIS A 35 0.29 1.14 -10.20
CA HIS A 35 0.42 2.56 -9.95
C HIS A 35 0.80 2.80 -8.50
N ILE A 36 1.92 3.47 -8.26
CA ILE A 36 2.40 3.82 -6.93
C ILE A 36 2.16 5.31 -6.73
N PHE A 37 1.50 5.65 -5.62
CA PHE A 37 1.32 7.02 -5.16
C PHE A 37 2.07 7.18 -3.86
N THR A 38 2.66 8.36 -3.67
CA THR A 38 3.40 8.74 -2.46
C THR A 38 2.76 9.99 -1.89
N ASP A 39 2.72 10.07 -0.56
CA ASP A 39 2.30 11.27 0.16
C ASP A 39 3.22 11.48 1.36
N ALA A 40 3.50 12.73 1.69
CA ALA A 40 4.39 13.08 2.78
C ALA A 40 4.01 14.37 3.49
N SER A 41 4.36 14.40 4.76
CA SER A 41 4.23 15.55 5.64
C SER A 41 5.46 15.67 6.52
N THR A 42 5.58 16.75 7.28
CA THR A 42 6.65 16.91 8.29
C THR A 42 6.63 15.85 9.39
N TYR A 43 5.55 15.09 9.53
CA TYR A 43 5.37 14.07 10.57
C TYR A 43 5.58 12.63 10.06
N GLY A 44 5.52 12.41 8.75
CA GLY A 44 5.56 11.07 8.19
C GLY A 44 5.37 11.06 6.69
N TYR A 45 5.65 9.91 6.10
CA TYR A 45 5.59 9.66 4.67
C TYR A 45 5.04 8.27 4.43
N ALA A 46 4.35 8.09 3.31
CA ALA A 46 3.70 6.85 2.97
C ALA A 46 3.69 6.65 1.46
N PHE A 47 3.49 5.39 1.07
CA PHE A 47 3.10 5.07 -0.29
C PHE A 47 1.94 4.09 -0.29
N CYS A 48 1.19 4.08 -1.38
CA CYS A 48 0.22 3.06 -1.71
C CYS A 48 0.42 2.60 -3.16
N ALA A 49 0.29 1.29 -3.38
CA ALA A 49 0.36 0.66 -4.68
C ALA A 49 -1.01 0.11 -5.04
N PHE A 50 -1.54 0.59 -6.16
CA PHE A 50 -2.77 0.10 -6.77
C PHE A 50 -2.44 -0.76 -7.98
N LEU A 51 -3.24 -1.81 -8.16
CA LEU A 51 -3.27 -2.59 -9.37
C LEU A 51 -4.53 -2.22 -10.14
N ARG A 52 -4.31 -1.72 -11.36
CA ARG A 52 -5.36 -1.43 -12.32
C ARG A 52 -5.41 -2.57 -13.32
N CYS A 53 -6.58 -3.13 -13.53
CA CYS A 53 -6.82 -4.22 -14.47
C CYS A 53 -7.98 -3.86 -15.36
N GLU A 54 -7.84 -4.19 -16.64
CA GLU A 54 -8.92 -4.13 -17.60
C GLU A 54 -9.51 -5.54 -17.71
N GLU A 55 -10.68 -5.73 -17.12
CA GLU A 55 -11.54 -6.87 -17.39
C GLU A 55 -12.45 -6.46 -18.56
N GLU A 56 -12.80 -7.39 -19.45
CA GLU A 56 -13.54 -7.21 -20.72
C GLU A 56 -14.17 -5.82 -20.99
N GLU A 57 -15.09 -5.36 -20.15
CA GLU A 57 -15.75 -4.04 -20.28
C GLU A 57 -15.59 -3.13 -19.04
N GLU A 58 -14.81 -3.51 -18.03
CA GLU A 58 -14.67 -2.78 -16.77
C GLU A 58 -13.20 -2.63 -16.33
N VAL A 59 -12.83 -1.40 -15.96
CA VAL A 59 -11.55 -1.12 -15.30
C VAL A 59 -11.72 -1.28 -13.80
N LYS A 60 -11.02 -2.25 -13.21
CA LYS A 60 -10.96 -2.42 -11.75
C LYS A 60 -9.64 -1.91 -11.21
N VAL A 61 -9.72 -1.14 -10.13
CA VAL A 61 -8.56 -0.64 -9.40
C VAL A 61 -8.64 -1.15 -7.97
N SER A 62 -7.60 -1.86 -7.55
CA SER A 62 -7.53 -2.45 -6.21
C SER A 62 -6.26 -2.04 -5.49
N LEU A 63 -6.37 -1.71 -4.20
CA LEU A 63 -5.21 -1.46 -3.35
C LEU A 63 -4.51 -2.78 -3.05
N VAL A 64 -3.24 -2.90 -3.43
CA VAL A 64 -2.42 -4.12 -3.19
C VAL A 64 -1.57 -3.96 -1.95
N LEU A 65 -0.98 -2.78 -1.78
CA LEU A 65 -0.06 -2.52 -0.69
C LEU A 65 -0.15 -1.05 -0.26
N ALA A 66 -0.06 -0.81 1.03
CA ALA A 66 0.18 0.52 1.57
C ALA A 66 1.14 0.41 2.75
N LYS A 67 2.07 1.35 2.86
CA LYS A 67 2.99 1.45 3.98
C LYS A 67 3.21 2.90 4.35
N ALA A 68 3.12 3.19 5.64
CA ALA A 68 3.41 4.51 6.21
C ALA A 68 4.59 4.40 7.19
N ARG A 69 5.38 5.47 7.30
CA ARG A 69 6.49 5.61 8.22
C ARG A 69 6.48 6.98 8.87
N VAL A 70 6.86 7.05 10.13
CA VAL A 70 7.03 8.32 10.85
C VAL A 70 8.31 8.99 10.38
N ALA A 71 8.28 10.31 10.19
CA ALA A 71 9.46 11.07 9.79
C ALA A 71 10.50 11.07 10.92
N SER A 72 11.78 10.96 10.58
CA SER A 72 12.84 10.96 11.58
C SER A 72 12.95 12.31 12.29
N VAL A 73 13.47 12.30 13.52
CA VAL A 73 13.63 13.50 14.36
C VAL A 73 14.52 14.56 13.70
N ASN A 74 15.38 14.15 12.75
CA ASN A 74 16.26 15.04 11.99
C ASN A 74 15.52 15.92 10.96
N ARG A 75 14.18 15.88 10.93
CA ARG A 75 13.28 16.72 10.12
C ARG A 75 13.75 16.87 8.66
N PRO A 76 13.83 15.76 7.90
CA PRO A 76 14.07 15.86 6.46
C PRO A 76 13.00 16.74 5.79
N THR A 77 13.36 17.38 4.68
CA THR A 77 12.44 18.21 3.91
C THR A 77 11.30 17.36 3.32
N ILE A 78 10.13 17.97 3.10
CA ILE A 78 8.98 17.28 2.49
C ILE A 78 9.35 16.62 1.15
N PRO A 79 10.06 17.28 0.20
CA PRO A 79 10.45 16.63 -1.05
C PRO A 79 11.33 15.38 -0.85
N ARG A 80 12.20 15.38 0.18
CA ARG A 80 13.02 14.21 0.51
C ARG A 80 12.16 13.07 1.06
N LEU A 81 11.15 13.39 1.86
CA LEU A 81 10.20 12.43 2.39
C LEU A 81 9.30 11.83 1.31
N GLU A 82 8.83 12.63 0.34
CA GLU A 82 8.10 12.16 -0.84
C GLU A 82 8.95 11.19 -1.65
N LEU A 83 10.23 11.54 -1.88
CA LEU A 83 11.18 10.69 -2.58
C LEU A 83 11.45 9.38 -1.83
N LEU A 84 11.56 9.42 -0.49
CA LEU A 84 11.70 8.21 0.32
C LEU A 84 10.46 7.30 0.21
N GLY A 85 9.25 7.87 0.23
CA GLY A 85 8.02 7.13 0.01
C GLY A 85 8.00 6.46 -1.37
N ALA A 86 8.34 7.21 -2.41
CA ALA A 86 8.43 6.70 -3.79
C ALA A 86 9.50 5.60 -3.94
N ALA A 87 10.68 5.80 -3.34
CA ALA A 87 11.78 4.84 -3.40
C ALA A 87 11.41 3.50 -2.76
N ILE A 88 10.81 3.53 -1.57
CA ILE A 88 10.34 2.31 -0.90
C ILE A 88 9.21 1.66 -1.72
N GLY A 89 8.28 2.46 -2.25
CA GLY A 89 7.22 1.95 -3.10
C GLY A 89 7.77 1.21 -4.32
N ALA A 90 8.75 1.80 -5.01
CA ALA A 90 9.40 1.23 -6.18
C ALA A 90 10.22 -0.03 -5.86
N GLU A 91 10.82 -0.11 -4.67
CA GLU A 91 11.58 -1.29 -4.23
C GLU A 91 10.67 -2.48 -3.88
N VAL A 92 9.54 -2.21 -3.23
CA VAL A 92 8.66 -3.26 -2.69
C VAL A 92 7.65 -3.76 -3.73
N CYS A 93 7.12 -2.89 -4.59
CA CYS A 93 6.04 -3.27 -5.52
C CYS A 93 6.42 -4.38 -6.53
N PRO A 94 7.65 -4.44 -7.11
CA PRO A 94 8.05 -5.53 -8.00
C PRO A 94 8.11 -6.89 -7.29
N GLN A 95 8.44 -6.91 -5.99
CA GLN A 95 8.48 -8.14 -5.21
C GLN A 95 7.08 -8.76 -5.10
N TYR A 96 6.03 -7.93 -5.05
CA TYR A 96 4.63 -8.38 -5.01
C TYR A 96 4.11 -8.94 -6.32
N LYS A 97 4.60 -8.49 -7.49
CA LYS A 97 4.29 -9.17 -8.77
C LYS A 97 4.77 -10.62 -8.75
N ARG A 98 5.97 -10.86 -8.23
CA ARG A 98 6.51 -12.22 -8.07
C ARG A 98 5.68 -13.06 -7.11
N TRP A 99 5.08 -12.47 -6.07
CA TRP A 99 4.18 -13.19 -5.16
C TRP A 99 2.85 -13.57 -5.85
N GLU A 100 2.37 -12.82 -6.84
CA GLU A 100 1.22 -13.22 -7.65
C GLU A 100 1.56 -14.42 -8.55
N ASP A 101 2.77 -14.47 -9.12
CA ASP A 101 3.27 -15.63 -9.88
C ASP A 101 3.51 -16.86 -8.98
N VAL A 102 4.03 -16.62 -7.76
CA VAL A 102 4.36 -17.65 -6.77
C VAL A 102 3.12 -18.09 -5.98
N ALA A 103 2.04 -17.33 -5.86
CA ALA A 103 0.83 -17.76 -5.12
C ALA A 103 0.11 -18.96 -5.75
N THR A 104 0.53 -19.38 -6.95
CA THR A 104 0.23 -20.70 -7.54
C THR A 104 0.97 -21.86 -6.86
N ALA A 105 1.96 -21.57 -6.01
CA ALA A 105 2.73 -22.49 -5.17
C ALA A 105 2.79 -21.95 -3.72
N ALA A 106 2.12 -22.65 -2.80
CA ALA A 106 1.92 -22.23 -1.40
C ALA A 106 3.15 -21.57 -0.71
N PRO A 107 3.01 -20.39 -0.07
CA PRO A 107 4.12 -19.79 0.63
C PRO A 107 4.15 -20.18 2.10
N SER A 108 5.18 -20.93 2.48
CA SER A 108 5.58 -21.15 3.86
C SER A 108 6.25 -19.90 4.43
N SER A 109 5.76 -19.47 5.59
CA SER A 109 6.34 -18.53 6.57
C SER A 109 6.27 -17.02 6.24
N TRP A 110 5.28 -16.38 6.87
CA TRP A 110 5.23 -14.94 7.09
C TRP A 110 6.21 -14.59 8.23
N LYS A 111 7.30 -13.89 7.93
CA LYS A 111 8.04 -13.13 8.94
C LYS A 111 7.87 -11.64 8.67
N LEU A 112 7.09 -11.01 9.54
CA LEU A 112 7.01 -9.56 9.68
C LEU A 112 8.18 -9.16 10.57
N ASP A 113 9.24 -8.64 9.98
CA ASP A 113 10.24 -7.90 10.75
C ASP A 113 9.73 -6.45 10.87
N PHE A 114 9.46 -6.06 12.12
CA PHE A 114 9.05 -4.72 12.55
C PHE A 114 10.19 -3.71 12.38
#